data_AF-A0A6N8BN62-F1
#
_entry.id   AF-A0A6N8BN62-F1
#
_cell.length_a   1.000
_cell.length_b   1.000
_cell.length_c   1.000
_cell.angle_alpha   90.00
_cell.angle_beta   90.00
_cell.angle_gamma   90.00
#
_symmetry.space_group_name_H-M   'P 1'
#
loop_
_entity.id
_entity.type
_entity.pdbx_description
1 polymer ?
#
loop_
_entity_poly.entity_id
_entity_poly.type
_entity_poly.pdbx_seq_one_letter_code
_entity_poly.pdbx_strand_id
1 'polypeptide(L)'
;MNGRWLLANRDFLVRDLVRDYCTVYSLLADQRHRFDVDGAVSYTALRDLLGEAMRKGVFWRLKDTAHHLFRNSPGIEAVAPGGMPSLELPPQGDIPTESGNAAEQEQIKALRRHADNVLPGGAGAQKALEGLIDWCIGYAFHECAKLKEDAFQGQHYANRLIQISRIPAVTADMYNPLRGLGGQTSESSSRELSRIMHVLAHGLRLLASYLAVERHNAHLARWLASEEDFARRIFGQSYDHLLASLYGNDRERLYLMAARDFLHAGRREPARALLAKAHQGGSLGLEGLTLLRELDREAASECGGSGICAACGKKNSLPCLPFLAGQGRGCA
;
A
#
# COMPACT_ATOMS: atom_id res chain seq x y z
N MET A 1 -18.82 -7.26 10.99
CA MET A 1 -18.66 -7.37 9.52
C MET A 1 -18.86 -8.82 9.14
N ASN A 2 -19.70 -9.13 8.15
CA ASN A 2 -19.98 -10.51 7.76
C ASN A 2 -18.78 -11.10 6.99
N GLY A 3 -18.37 -12.33 7.32
CA GLY A 3 -17.21 -12.99 6.68
C GLY A 3 -17.30 -13.09 5.16
N ARG A 4 -18.52 -13.22 4.62
CA ARG A 4 -18.83 -13.13 3.18
C ARG A 4 -18.39 -11.83 2.49
N TRP A 5 -18.45 -10.68 3.18
CA TRP A 5 -17.96 -9.41 2.61
C TRP A 5 -16.43 -9.38 2.56
N LEU A 6 -15.78 -9.88 3.62
CA LEU A 6 -14.31 -9.94 3.68
C LEU A 6 -13.75 -10.84 2.57
N LEU A 7 -14.37 -12.00 2.35
CA LEU A 7 -13.97 -12.92 1.28
C LEU A 7 -14.14 -12.33 -0.12
N ALA A 8 -15.27 -11.66 -0.38
CA ALA A 8 -15.53 -11.03 -1.67
C ALA A 8 -14.57 -9.87 -1.98
N ASN A 9 -14.00 -9.24 -0.94
CA ASN A 9 -13.13 -8.08 -1.07
C ASN A 9 -11.66 -8.37 -0.74
N ARG A 10 -11.30 -9.63 -0.44
CA ARG A 10 -9.95 -10.00 0.03
C ARG A 10 -8.88 -9.55 -0.95
N ASP A 11 -9.05 -9.81 -2.24
CA ASP A 11 -8.05 -9.48 -3.26
C ASP A 11 -7.76 -7.97 -3.31
N PHE A 12 -8.81 -7.15 -3.21
CA PHE A 12 -8.69 -5.70 -3.12
C PHE A 12 -7.98 -5.26 -1.84
N LEU A 13 -8.33 -5.86 -0.71
CA LEU A 13 -7.73 -5.55 0.59
C LEU A 13 -6.24 -5.92 0.62
N VAL A 14 -5.86 -7.08 0.08
CA VAL A 14 -4.44 -7.48 -0.01
C VAL A 14 -3.68 -6.52 -0.93
N ARG A 15 -4.24 -6.12 -2.08
CA ARG A 15 -3.65 -5.09 -2.94
C ARG A 15 -3.50 -3.76 -2.19
N ASP A 16 -4.54 -3.32 -1.49
CA ASP A 16 -4.55 -2.06 -0.74
C ASP A 16 -3.55 -2.09 0.43
N LEU A 17 -3.41 -3.24 1.11
CA LEU A 17 -2.40 -3.47 2.14
C LEU A 17 -1.01 -3.19 1.57
N VAL A 18 -0.64 -3.81 0.44
CA VAL A 18 0.69 -3.64 -0.17
C VAL A 18 0.91 -2.20 -0.62
N ARG A 19 -0.06 -1.61 -1.33
CA ARG A 19 0.03 -0.22 -1.81
C ARG A 19 0.22 0.76 -0.65
N ASP A 20 -0.65 0.67 0.36
CA ASP A 20 -0.65 1.63 1.46
C ASP A 20 0.58 1.41 2.35
N TYR A 21 1.06 0.17 2.53
CA TYR A 21 2.32 -0.12 3.22
C TYR A 21 3.50 0.56 2.52
N CYS A 22 3.61 0.38 1.20
CA CYS A 22 4.69 0.99 0.43
C CYS A 22 4.63 2.52 0.48
N THR A 23 3.43 3.09 0.41
CA THR A 23 3.20 4.53 0.50
C THR A 23 3.62 5.09 1.86
N VAL A 24 3.19 4.43 2.96
CA VAL A 24 3.55 4.82 4.32
C VAL A 24 5.06 4.74 4.54
N TYR A 25 5.68 3.64 4.10
CA TYR A 25 7.13 3.47 4.21
C TYR A 25 7.88 4.57 3.47
N SER A 26 7.49 4.88 2.23
CA SER A 26 8.13 5.94 1.44
C SER A 26 8.02 7.31 2.12
N LEU A 27 6.82 7.68 2.59
CA LEU A 27 6.60 9.00 3.21
C LEU A 27 7.39 9.16 4.51
N LEU A 28 7.53 8.08 5.30
CA LEU A 28 8.34 8.09 6.52
C LEU A 28 9.85 8.07 6.23
N ALA A 29 10.27 7.39 5.16
CA ALA A 29 11.65 7.46 4.69
C ALA A 29 12.02 8.89 4.24
N ASP A 30 11.10 9.58 3.56
CA ASP A 30 11.28 11.00 3.20
C ASP A 30 11.38 11.89 4.45
N GLN A 31 10.58 11.62 5.49
CA GLN A 31 10.70 12.34 6.77
C GLN A 31 12.02 12.05 7.49
N ARG A 32 12.52 10.81 7.41
CA ARG A 32 13.83 10.46 7.95
C ARG A 32 14.94 11.23 7.23
N HIS A 33 14.93 11.21 5.91
CA HIS A 33 15.90 11.96 5.11
C HIS A 33 15.86 13.45 5.42
N ARG A 34 14.65 14.03 5.49
CA ARG A 34 14.46 15.44 5.87
C ARG A 34 15.02 15.72 7.26
N PHE A 35 14.79 14.85 8.23
CA PHE A 35 15.33 15.03 9.57
C PHE A 35 16.87 14.99 9.58
N ASP A 36 17.48 14.10 8.80
CA ASP A 36 18.95 14.00 8.71
C ASP A 36 19.58 15.26 8.06
N VAL A 37 18.86 15.95 7.16
CA VAL A 37 19.33 17.17 6.48
C VAL A 37 18.99 18.45 7.26
N ASP A 38 17.74 18.59 7.70
CA ASP A 38 17.19 19.83 8.27
C ASP A 38 17.13 19.82 9.81
N GLY A 39 17.32 18.66 10.45
CA GLY A 39 17.11 18.48 11.88
C GLY A 39 15.63 18.56 12.31
N ALA A 40 14.70 18.46 11.37
CA ALA A 40 13.28 18.63 11.64
C ALA A 40 12.38 17.69 10.82
N VAL A 41 11.29 17.25 11.45
CA VAL A 41 10.22 16.49 10.80
C VAL A 41 9.06 17.42 10.44
N SER A 42 8.38 17.14 9.33
CA SER A 42 7.20 17.91 8.93
C SER A 42 5.96 17.48 9.69
N TYR A 43 5.47 18.34 10.59
CA TYR A 43 4.15 18.17 11.23
C TYR A 43 3.03 17.98 10.21
N THR A 44 2.97 18.82 9.16
CA THR A 44 1.92 18.73 8.15
C THR A 44 1.95 17.41 7.40
N ALA A 45 3.14 16.91 7.03
CA ALA A 45 3.26 15.61 6.36
C ALA A 45 2.78 14.47 7.27
N LEU A 46 3.17 14.46 8.55
CA LEU A 46 2.73 13.45 9.50
C LEU A 46 1.23 13.52 9.84
N ARG A 47 0.69 14.75 9.95
CA ARG A 47 -0.74 14.98 10.11
C ARG A 47 -1.52 14.43 8.92
N ASP A 48 -1.08 14.68 7.70
CA ASP A 48 -1.77 14.19 6.50
C ASP A 48 -1.60 12.65 6.33
N LEU A 49 -0.45 12.11 6.75
CA LEU A 49 -0.14 10.67 6.76
C LEU A 49 -1.07 9.88 7.70
N LEU A 50 -1.23 10.35 8.94
CA LEU A 50 -2.12 9.75 9.94
C LEU A 50 -3.58 10.12 9.69
N GLY A 51 -3.82 11.34 9.22
CA GLY A 51 -5.12 11.97 9.12
C GLY A 51 -5.63 12.50 10.44
N GLU A 52 -6.89 12.94 10.39
CA GLU A 52 -7.65 13.47 11.51
C GLU A 52 -8.94 12.67 11.69
N ALA A 53 -9.65 12.87 12.81
CA ALA A 53 -10.86 12.10 13.14
C ALA A 53 -11.90 12.07 12.01
N MET A 54 -12.05 13.17 11.26
CA MET A 54 -13.00 13.29 10.15
C MET A 54 -12.41 12.87 8.79
N ARG A 55 -11.08 12.74 8.66
CA ARG A 55 -10.39 12.39 7.42
C ARG A 55 -9.18 11.50 7.69
N LYS A 56 -9.38 10.19 7.55
CA LYS A 56 -8.34 9.17 7.73
C LYS A 56 -7.20 9.32 6.71
N GLY A 57 -5.96 9.37 7.20
CA GLY A 57 -4.76 9.35 6.39
C GLY A 57 -4.44 7.95 5.87
N VAL A 58 -3.43 7.84 5.00
CA VAL A 58 -3.04 6.55 4.41
C VAL A 58 -2.54 5.55 5.46
N PHE A 59 -1.88 6.00 6.52
CA PHE A 59 -1.42 5.10 7.59
C PHE A 59 -2.58 4.57 8.42
N TRP A 60 -3.62 5.38 8.64
CA TRP A 60 -4.84 4.90 9.28
C TRP A 60 -5.52 3.84 8.42
N ARG A 61 -5.68 4.09 7.10
CA ARG A 61 -6.26 3.10 6.19
C ARG A 61 -5.46 1.81 6.14
N LEU A 62 -4.13 1.89 6.14
CA LEU A 62 -3.26 0.71 6.23
C LEU A 62 -3.57 -0.13 7.47
N LYS A 63 -3.66 0.53 8.64
CA LYS A 63 -4.01 -0.12 9.91
C LYS A 63 -5.40 -0.77 9.85
N ASP A 64 -6.40 -0.06 9.35
CA ASP A 64 -7.76 -0.60 9.24
C ASP A 64 -7.81 -1.81 8.28
N THR A 65 -7.14 -1.72 7.13
CA THR A 65 -7.02 -2.84 6.16
C THR A 65 -6.35 -4.06 6.80
N ALA A 66 -5.26 -3.86 7.55
CA ALA A 66 -4.58 -4.93 8.27
C ALA A 66 -5.51 -5.58 9.31
N HIS A 67 -6.22 -4.79 10.12
CA HIS A 67 -7.20 -5.32 11.07
C HIS A 67 -8.28 -6.14 10.37
N HIS A 68 -8.80 -5.65 9.24
CA HIS A 68 -9.83 -6.36 8.48
C HIS A 68 -9.31 -7.70 7.94
N LEU A 69 -8.09 -7.74 7.41
CA LEU A 69 -7.48 -8.95 6.86
C LEU A 69 -7.07 -9.97 7.94
N PHE A 70 -6.52 -9.51 9.05
CA PHE A 70 -5.81 -10.38 10.00
C PHE A 70 -6.61 -10.71 11.26
N ARG A 71 -7.42 -9.78 11.78
CA ARG A 71 -8.14 -9.99 13.06
C ARG A 71 -9.54 -10.55 12.89
N ASN A 72 -10.15 -10.35 11.73
CA ASN A 72 -11.46 -10.93 11.40
C ASN A 72 -11.34 -12.33 10.75
N SER A 73 -10.12 -12.85 10.60
CA SER A 73 -9.92 -14.26 10.25
C SER A 73 -10.30 -15.11 11.47
N PRO A 74 -11.19 -16.11 11.34
CA PRO A 74 -11.67 -16.89 12.49
C PRO A 74 -10.49 -17.57 13.19
N GLY A 75 -10.18 -17.10 14.41
CA GLY A 75 -9.18 -17.70 15.30
C GLY A 75 -8.22 -16.76 16.05
N ILE A 76 -8.47 -15.46 16.18
CA ILE A 76 -7.68 -14.60 17.08
C ILE A 76 -8.63 -13.91 18.08
N GLU A 77 -8.59 -14.35 19.33
CA GLU A 77 -8.90 -13.47 20.46
C GLU A 77 -7.84 -12.37 20.47
N ALA A 78 -8.29 -11.12 20.35
CA ALA A 78 -7.41 -9.96 20.25
C ALA A 78 -6.59 -9.80 21.54
N VAL A 79 -5.30 -10.12 21.49
CA VAL A 79 -4.37 -9.71 22.54
C VAL A 79 -4.01 -8.25 22.30
N ALA A 80 -4.75 -7.35 22.94
CA ALA A 80 -4.40 -5.94 23.00
C ALA A 80 -3.07 -5.76 23.76
N PRO A 81 -2.19 -4.81 23.38
CA PRO A 81 -1.03 -4.47 24.19
C PRO A 81 -1.54 -3.80 25.48
N GLY A 82 -1.51 -4.53 26.60
CA GLY A 82 -1.86 -4.03 27.93
C GLY A 82 -3.15 -4.58 28.55
N GLY A 83 -3.80 -5.59 27.97
CA GLY A 83 -4.94 -6.27 28.60
C GLY A 83 -4.48 -7.32 29.61
N MET A 84 -4.89 -7.18 30.88
CA MET A 84 -4.80 -8.25 31.88
C MET A 84 -5.39 -9.56 31.33
N PRO A 85 -4.85 -10.74 31.67
CA PRO A 85 -5.46 -12.00 31.27
C PRO A 85 -6.89 -12.06 31.85
N SER A 86 -7.89 -12.17 30.97
CA SER A 86 -9.25 -12.42 31.39
C SER A 86 -9.28 -13.74 32.15
N LEU A 87 -9.67 -13.67 33.43
CA LEU A 87 -9.99 -14.83 34.24
C LEU A 87 -10.95 -15.74 33.47
N GLU A 88 -10.57 -17.01 33.34
CA GLU A 88 -11.36 -18.08 32.76
C GLU A 88 -12.79 -18.06 33.33
N LEU A 89 -13.78 -17.77 32.47
CA LEU A 89 -15.17 -18.07 32.75
C LEU A 89 -15.46 -19.52 32.33
N PRO A 90 -16.36 -20.23 33.05
CA PRO A 90 -16.58 -21.66 32.83
C PRO A 90 -17.19 -21.91 31.45
N PRO A 91 -17.08 -23.15 30.92
CA PRO A 91 -17.48 -23.48 29.56
C PRO A 91 -18.99 -23.25 29.40
N GLN A 92 -19.35 -22.16 28.73
CA GLN A 92 -20.72 -21.94 28.29
C GLN A 92 -20.95 -22.79 27.06
N GLY A 93 -21.87 -23.75 27.19
CA GLY A 93 -22.20 -24.75 26.20
C GLY A 93 -22.66 -24.15 24.87
N ASP A 94 -22.38 -24.92 23.82
CA ASP A 94 -22.92 -24.89 22.46
C ASP A 94 -23.90 -23.74 22.15
N ILE A 95 -23.34 -22.58 21.84
CA ILE A 95 -24.06 -21.55 21.09
C ILE A 95 -24.10 -22.02 19.62
N PRO A 96 -25.28 -22.13 18.98
CA PRO A 96 -25.36 -22.53 17.58
C PRO A 96 -24.54 -21.56 16.73
N THR A 97 -23.53 -22.09 16.04
CA THR A 97 -22.74 -21.33 15.09
C THR A 97 -23.66 -20.89 13.95
N GLU A 98 -24.00 -19.60 13.94
CA GLU A 98 -24.67 -18.96 12.81
C GLU A 98 -23.88 -19.27 11.53
N SER A 99 -24.53 -20.01 10.64
CA SER A 99 -24.28 -20.25 9.22
C SER A 99 -23.22 -19.35 8.53
N GLY A 100 -21.94 -19.61 8.80
CA GLY A 100 -20.86 -19.32 7.86
C GLY A 100 -21.02 -20.24 6.66
N ASN A 101 -21.62 -19.73 5.58
CA ASN A 101 -22.00 -20.47 4.36
C ASN A 101 -20.88 -21.43 3.90
N ALA A 102 -21.23 -22.66 3.51
CA ALA A 102 -20.27 -23.70 3.11
C ALA A 102 -19.20 -23.25 2.08
N ALA A 103 -19.55 -22.30 1.19
CA ALA A 103 -18.62 -21.69 0.24
C ALA A 103 -17.47 -20.89 0.91
N GLU A 104 -17.77 -20.17 1.98
CA GLU A 104 -16.79 -19.43 2.78
C GLU A 104 -15.83 -20.40 3.49
N GLN A 105 -16.36 -21.47 4.07
CA GLN A 105 -15.53 -22.51 4.68
C GLN A 105 -14.64 -23.22 3.65
N GLU A 106 -15.15 -23.50 2.45
CA GLU A 106 -14.37 -24.15 1.38
C GLU A 106 -13.25 -23.24 0.87
N GLN A 107 -13.49 -21.95 0.73
CA GLN A 107 -12.47 -20.98 0.34
C GLN A 107 -11.39 -20.82 1.43
N ILE A 108 -11.77 -20.76 2.70
CA ILE A 108 -10.81 -20.74 3.83
C ILE A 108 -9.96 -22.02 3.83
N LYS A 109 -10.58 -23.20 3.61
CA LYS A 109 -9.86 -24.47 3.47
C LYS A 109 -8.91 -24.48 2.27
N ALA A 110 -9.31 -23.87 1.15
CA ALA A 110 -8.44 -23.74 -0.03
C ALA A 110 -7.22 -22.86 0.26
N LEU A 111 -7.40 -21.72 0.94
CA LEU A 111 -6.29 -20.84 1.36
C LEU A 111 -5.33 -21.55 2.32
N ARG A 112 -5.84 -22.28 3.30
CA ARG A 112 -5.02 -23.06 4.24
C ARG A 112 -4.21 -24.15 3.52
N ARG A 113 -4.86 -24.94 2.67
CA ARG A 113 -4.18 -25.95 1.83
C ARG A 113 -3.11 -25.31 0.96
N HIS A 114 -3.37 -24.13 0.41
CA HIS A 114 -2.38 -23.43 -0.39
C HIS A 114 -1.17 -22.97 0.45
N ALA A 115 -1.42 -22.41 1.64
CA ALA A 115 -0.37 -22.04 2.57
C ALA A 115 0.50 -23.24 2.98
N ASP A 116 -0.12 -24.39 3.28
CA ASP A 116 0.57 -25.65 3.59
C ASP A 116 1.51 -26.13 2.48
N ASN A 117 1.19 -25.81 1.22
CA ASN A 117 1.99 -26.20 0.06
C ASN A 117 3.12 -25.21 -0.26
N VAL A 118 2.97 -23.94 0.10
CA VAL A 118 3.87 -22.86 -0.35
C VAL A 118 4.83 -22.40 0.74
N LEU A 119 4.40 -22.42 2.01
CA LEU A 119 5.16 -21.85 3.11
C LEU A 119 5.81 -22.93 3.98
N PRO A 120 7.08 -22.78 4.36
CA PRO A 120 7.67 -23.56 5.45
C PRO A 120 6.86 -23.33 6.74
N GLY A 121 6.23 -24.37 7.28
CA GLY A 121 5.34 -24.27 8.45
C GLY A 121 3.86 -23.98 8.12
N GLY A 122 3.50 -23.93 6.84
CA GLY A 122 2.13 -23.98 6.34
C GLY A 122 1.19 -22.89 6.85
N ALA A 123 -0.08 -23.24 7.05
CA ALA A 123 -1.11 -22.33 7.55
C ALA A 123 -0.78 -21.73 8.93
N GLY A 124 -0.03 -22.45 9.76
CA GLY A 124 0.47 -21.95 11.05
C GLY A 124 1.46 -20.80 10.87
N ALA A 125 2.44 -20.96 9.97
CA ALA A 125 3.37 -19.91 9.62
C ALA A 125 2.67 -18.70 8.99
N GLN A 126 1.68 -18.93 8.11
CA GLN A 126 0.89 -17.85 7.53
C GLN A 126 0.19 -17.02 8.60
N LYS A 127 -0.45 -17.67 9.58
CA LYS A 127 -1.12 -16.98 10.69
C LYS A 127 -0.13 -16.21 11.58
N ALA A 128 1.07 -16.75 11.78
CA ALA A 128 2.13 -16.04 12.50
C ALA A 128 2.59 -14.78 11.76
N LEU A 129 2.74 -14.84 10.43
CA LEU A 129 3.05 -13.69 9.59
C LEU A 129 1.95 -12.62 9.70
N GLU A 130 0.67 -13.00 9.62
CA GLU A 130 -0.47 -12.09 9.77
C GLU A 130 -0.40 -11.33 11.10
N GLY A 131 -0.18 -12.04 12.22
CA GLY A 131 -0.08 -11.43 13.54
C GLY A 131 1.12 -10.48 13.68
N LEU A 132 2.29 -10.86 13.14
CA LEU A 132 3.49 -10.02 13.20
C LEU A 132 3.39 -8.78 12.31
N ILE A 133 2.80 -8.90 11.11
CA ILE A 133 2.57 -7.75 10.22
C ILE A 133 1.59 -6.78 10.86
N ASP A 134 0.48 -7.28 11.42
CA ASP A 134 -0.50 -6.46 12.14
C ASP A 134 0.15 -5.71 13.31
N TRP A 135 0.99 -6.41 14.09
CA TRP A 135 1.75 -5.81 15.18
C TRP A 135 2.71 -4.72 14.69
N CYS A 136 3.46 -4.97 13.61
CA CYS A 136 4.38 -3.98 13.04
C CYS A 136 3.63 -2.70 12.61
N ILE A 137 2.50 -2.85 11.92
CA ILE A 137 1.67 -1.73 11.46
C ILE A 137 1.12 -0.96 12.68
N GLY A 138 0.57 -1.67 13.66
CA GLY A 138 0.01 -1.06 14.88
C GLY A 138 1.07 -0.31 15.69
N TYR A 139 2.22 -0.93 15.94
CA TYR A 139 3.33 -0.31 16.67
C TYR A 139 3.83 0.95 15.97
N ALA A 140 4.13 0.85 14.67
CA ALA A 140 4.62 1.98 13.89
C ALA A 140 3.58 3.12 13.80
N PHE A 141 2.28 2.80 13.75
CA PHE A 141 1.21 3.80 13.77
C PHE A 141 1.23 4.61 15.08
N HIS A 142 1.37 3.95 16.22
CA HIS A 142 1.42 4.62 17.52
C HIS A 142 2.69 5.44 17.72
N GLU A 143 3.86 4.93 17.32
CA GLU A 143 5.11 5.71 17.34
C GLU A 143 5.01 6.92 16.39
N CYS A 144 4.38 6.77 15.23
CA CYS A 144 4.16 7.88 14.30
C CYS A 144 3.23 8.96 14.88
N ALA A 145 2.23 8.57 15.67
CA ALA A 145 1.38 9.52 16.38
C ALA A 145 2.18 10.35 17.40
N LYS A 146 3.10 9.71 18.15
CA LYS A 146 4.03 10.42 19.04
C LYS A 146 4.94 11.38 18.27
N LEU A 147 5.55 10.89 17.18
CA LEU A 147 6.42 11.68 16.32
C LEU A 147 5.70 12.92 15.75
N LYS A 148 4.41 12.80 15.42
CA LYS A 148 3.59 13.93 14.96
C LYS A 148 3.47 15.00 16.06
N GLU A 149 3.26 14.60 17.30
CA GLU A 149 3.22 15.54 18.44
C GLU A 149 4.59 16.19 18.69
N ASP A 150 5.69 15.44 18.59
CA ASP A 150 7.04 16.00 18.70
C ASP A 150 7.35 16.99 17.58
N ALA A 151 6.94 16.68 16.34
CA ALA A 151 7.07 17.60 15.21
C ALA A 151 6.26 18.89 15.45
N PHE A 152 5.06 18.79 16.01
CA PHE A 152 4.26 19.96 16.41
C PHE A 152 4.99 20.79 17.47
N GLN A 153 5.57 20.13 18.49
CA GLN A 153 6.31 20.80 19.55
C GLN A 153 7.56 21.53 19.04
N GLY A 154 8.34 20.90 18.17
CA GLY A 154 9.48 21.52 17.52
C GLY A 154 9.09 22.76 16.71
N GLN A 155 8.01 22.67 15.92
CA GLN A 155 7.60 23.77 15.03
C GLN A 155 6.95 24.95 15.76
N HIS A 156 6.15 24.69 16.80
CA HIS A 156 5.35 25.73 17.45
C HIS A 156 5.89 26.15 18.82
N TYR A 157 6.22 25.19 19.69
CA TYR A 157 6.63 25.50 21.07
C TYR A 157 8.09 25.91 21.17
N ALA A 158 9.02 25.19 20.51
CA ALA A 158 10.44 25.54 20.58
C ALA A 158 10.71 26.93 19.99
N ASN A 159 10.09 27.25 18.84
CA ASN A 159 10.19 28.57 18.22
C ASN A 159 9.59 29.67 19.11
N ARG A 160 8.45 29.42 19.75
CA ARG A 160 7.83 30.38 20.68
C ARG A 160 8.69 30.61 21.92
N LEU A 161 9.35 29.58 22.44
CA LEU A 161 10.25 29.71 23.58
C LEU A 161 11.45 30.61 23.26
N ILE A 162 12.01 30.51 22.05
CA ILE A 162 13.07 31.42 21.56
C ILE A 162 12.57 32.86 21.43
N GLN A 163 11.32 33.08 21.08
CA GLN A 163 10.75 34.43 21.03
C GLN A 163 10.56 35.01 22.44
N ILE A 164 10.06 34.21 23.38
CA ILE A 164 9.88 34.62 24.78
C ILE A 164 11.22 34.98 25.42
N SER A 165 12.29 34.24 25.14
CA SER A 165 13.61 34.50 25.71
C SER A 165 14.24 35.84 25.28
N ARG A 166 13.68 36.50 24.25
CA ARG A 166 14.12 37.82 23.78
C ARG A 166 13.42 38.98 24.48
N ILE A 167 12.43 38.72 25.33
CA ILE A 167 11.72 39.76 26.08
C ILE A 167 12.67 40.27 27.19
N PRO A 168 12.91 41.60 27.31
CA PRO A 168 13.89 42.14 28.27
C PRO A 168 13.65 41.76 29.74
N ALA A 169 12.40 41.48 30.12
CA ALA A 169 12.02 41.07 31.46
C ALA A 169 12.34 39.59 31.78
N VAL A 170 12.69 38.77 30.78
CA VAL A 170 12.99 37.35 30.97
C VAL A 170 14.47 37.20 31.33
N THR A 171 14.72 36.77 32.56
CA THR A 171 16.10 36.54 33.05
C THR A 171 16.64 35.19 32.60
N ALA A 172 17.97 35.04 32.67
CA ALA A 172 18.64 33.78 32.36
C ALA A 172 18.15 32.62 33.25
N ASP A 173 17.89 32.87 34.54
CA ASP A 173 17.39 31.84 35.46
C ASP A 173 15.97 31.37 35.12
N MET A 174 15.13 32.24 34.55
CA MET A 174 13.79 31.87 34.07
C MET A 174 13.86 31.01 32.79
N TYR A 175 14.80 31.29 31.89
CA TYR A 175 14.90 30.65 30.58
C TYR A 175 15.78 29.38 30.56
N ASN A 176 16.93 29.40 31.23
CA ASN A 176 17.94 28.35 31.15
C ASN A 176 17.42 26.95 31.46
N PRO A 177 16.52 26.74 32.44
CA PRO A 177 15.93 25.42 32.69
C PRO A 177 15.14 24.86 31.51
N LEU A 178 14.59 25.71 30.64
CA LEU A 178 13.75 25.34 29.50
C LEU A 178 14.53 25.24 28.18
N ARG A 179 15.75 25.82 28.13
CA ARG A 179 16.56 25.94 26.91
C ARG A 179 16.83 24.59 26.22
N GLY A 180 16.94 23.50 26.99
CA GLY A 180 17.24 22.16 26.48
C GLY A 180 16.06 21.41 25.85
N LEU A 181 14.81 21.87 26.06
CA LEU A 181 13.62 21.12 25.64
C LEU A 181 13.56 20.89 24.12
N GLY A 182 13.94 21.88 23.31
CA GLY A 182 13.99 21.70 21.85
C GLY A 182 14.96 20.61 21.40
N GLY A 183 16.11 20.49 22.06
CA GLY A 183 17.07 19.41 21.81
C GLY A 183 16.49 18.05 22.20
N GLN A 184 15.82 17.95 23.35
CA GLN A 184 15.16 16.72 23.80
C GLN A 184 14.05 16.26 22.83
N THR A 185 13.25 17.19 22.30
CA THR A 185 12.23 16.88 21.28
C THR A 185 12.86 16.38 19.98
N SER A 186 13.99 16.95 19.56
CA SER A 186 14.74 16.49 18.38
C SER A 186 15.32 15.09 18.59
N GLU A 187 15.92 14.83 19.77
CA GLU A 187 16.42 13.50 20.13
C GLU A 187 15.30 12.46 20.18
N SER A 188 14.14 12.83 20.71
CA SER A 188 12.93 12.01 20.64
C SER A 188 12.62 11.69 19.19
N SER A 189 12.37 12.71 18.36
CA SER A 189 11.98 12.54 16.96
C SER A 189 12.90 11.59 16.19
N SER A 190 14.22 11.69 16.40
CA SER A 190 15.21 10.77 15.83
C SER A 190 14.98 9.32 16.26
N ARG A 191 14.76 9.07 17.56
CA ARG A 191 14.49 7.74 18.11
C ARG A 191 13.19 7.16 17.57
N GLU A 192 12.10 7.92 17.57
CA GLU A 192 10.83 7.44 17.01
C GLU A 192 10.96 7.11 15.53
N LEU A 193 11.58 7.99 14.72
CA LEU A 193 11.86 7.70 13.30
C LEU A 193 12.66 6.41 13.13
N SER A 194 13.71 6.22 13.94
CA SER A 194 14.56 5.03 13.86
C SER A 194 13.78 3.75 14.16
N ARG A 195 12.92 3.77 15.19
CA ARG A 195 12.04 2.64 15.54
C ARG A 195 11.01 2.36 14.46
N ILE A 196 10.33 3.38 13.98
CA ILE A 196 9.31 3.28 12.92
C ILE A 196 9.94 2.66 11.67
N MET A 197 11.08 3.20 11.20
CA MET A 197 11.75 2.69 10.01
C MET A 197 12.23 1.25 10.19
N HIS A 198 12.78 0.91 11.36
CA HIS A 198 13.20 -0.45 11.66
C HIS A 198 12.03 -1.45 11.61
N VAL A 199 10.92 -1.12 12.30
CA VAL A 199 9.73 -1.98 12.37
C VAL A 199 9.07 -2.12 11.01
N LEU A 200 8.92 -1.03 10.25
CA LEU A 200 8.31 -1.10 8.92
C LEU A 200 9.22 -1.82 7.90
N ALA A 201 10.55 -1.65 7.98
CA ALA A 201 11.47 -2.39 7.12
C ALA A 201 11.42 -3.89 7.41
N HIS A 202 11.26 -4.29 8.68
CA HIS A 202 11.05 -5.68 9.04
C HIS A 202 9.70 -6.19 8.54
N GLY A 203 8.62 -5.42 8.75
CA GLY A 203 7.29 -5.80 8.29
C GLY A 203 7.18 -5.88 6.76
N LEU A 204 7.94 -5.09 5.98
CA LEU A 204 8.05 -5.28 4.52
C LEU A 204 8.62 -6.66 4.14
N ARG A 205 9.64 -7.13 4.88
CA ARG A 205 10.20 -8.47 4.65
C ARG A 205 9.19 -9.57 4.99
N LEU A 206 8.47 -9.43 6.10
CA LEU A 206 7.39 -10.35 6.47
C LEU A 206 6.26 -10.33 5.43
N LEU A 207 5.91 -9.15 4.94
CA LEU A 207 4.90 -8.96 3.91
C LEU A 207 5.30 -9.69 2.62
N ALA A 208 6.58 -9.63 2.22
CA ALA A 208 7.05 -10.37 1.05
C ALA A 208 6.83 -11.90 1.19
N SER A 209 7.06 -12.46 2.39
CA SER A 209 6.76 -13.87 2.66
C SER A 209 5.26 -14.16 2.71
N TYR A 210 4.47 -13.29 3.33
CA TYR A 210 3.01 -13.41 3.43
C TYR A 210 2.35 -13.47 2.05
N LEU A 211 2.85 -12.67 1.09
CA LEU A 211 2.28 -12.58 -0.25
C LEU A 211 2.51 -13.85 -1.10
N ALA A 212 3.37 -14.79 -0.68
CA ALA A 212 3.62 -16.01 -1.46
C ALA A 212 2.34 -16.81 -1.76
N VAL A 213 1.34 -16.76 -0.88
CA VAL A 213 0.04 -17.44 -1.06
C VAL A 213 -0.96 -16.64 -1.92
N GLU A 214 -0.62 -15.41 -2.31
CA GLU A 214 -1.50 -14.48 -3.02
C GLU A 214 -1.23 -14.45 -4.54
N ARG A 215 -0.61 -15.51 -5.07
CA ARG A 215 -0.18 -15.63 -6.49
C ARG A 215 -1.28 -15.50 -7.54
N HIS A 216 -2.54 -15.63 -7.12
CA HIS A 216 -3.73 -15.55 -8.00
C HIS A 216 -4.44 -14.20 -7.92
N ASN A 217 -4.00 -13.29 -7.05
CA ASN A 217 -4.60 -11.98 -6.89
C ASN A 217 -4.27 -11.06 -8.08
N ALA A 218 -5.23 -10.93 -9.01
CA ALA A 218 -5.07 -10.15 -10.24
C ALA A 218 -4.93 -8.64 -9.96
N HIS A 219 -5.57 -8.12 -8.92
CA HIS A 219 -5.47 -6.71 -8.53
C HIS A 219 -4.09 -6.37 -7.96
N LEU A 220 -3.51 -7.28 -7.17
CA LEU A 220 -2.13 -7.18 -6.71
C LEU A 220 -1.16 -7.22 -7.89
N ALA A 221 -1.35 -8.16 -8.82
CA ALA A 221 -0.53 -8.25 -10.03
C ALA A 221 -0.59 -6.96 -10.86
N ARG A 222 -1.80 -6.43 -11.09
CA ARG A 222 -1.99 -5.14 -11.78
C ARG A 222 -1.25 -4.00 -11.09
N TRP A 223 -1.33 -3.92 -9.76
CA TRP A 223 -0.63 -2.87 -9.02
C TRP A 223 0.89 -3.04 -9.11
N LEU A 224 1.42 -4.24 -8.87
CA LEU A 224 2.85 -4.54 -8.95
C LEU A 224 3.44 -4.24 -10.33
N ALA A 225 2.70 -4.52 -11.40
CA ALA A 225 3.15 -4.27 -12.77
C ALA A 225 3.00 -2.79 -13.19
N SER A 226 1.98 -2.09 -12.68
CA SER A 226 1.78 -0.66 -12.98
C SER A 226 2.74 0.25 -12.20
N GLU A 227 3.01 -0.10 -10.94
CA GLU A 227 3.84 0.65 -10.00
C GLU A 227 5.18 -0.07 -9.74
N GLU A 228 5.70 -0.80 -10.72
CA GLU A 228 6.88 -1.67 -10.57
C GLU A 228 8.10 -0.92 -10.03
N ASP A 229 8.41 0.24 -10.60
CA ASP A 229 9.58 1.04 -10.19
C ASP A 229 9.46 1.53 -8.75
N PHE A 230 8.23 1.87 -8.31
CA PHE A 230 7.95 2.25 -6.95
C PHE A 230 8.06 1.06 -6.00
N ALA A 231 7.40 -0.06 -6.32
CA ALA A 231 7.47 -1.28 -5.52
C ALA A 231 8.91 -1.80 -5.39
N ARG A 232 9.67 -1.84 -6.49
CA ARG A 232 11.08 -2.25 -6.50
C ARG A 232 11.94 -1.37 -5.60
N ARG A 233 11.72 -0.04 -5.62
CA ARG A 233 12.45 0.89 -4.73
C ARG A 233 12.18 0.60 -3.25
N ILE A 234 10.93 0.30 -2.90
CA ILE A 234 10.52 0.11 -1.51
C ILE A 234 10.91 -1.27 -0.97
N PHE A 235 10.65 -2.34 -1.72
CA PHE A 235 11.07 -3.69 -1.34
C PHE A 235 12.59 -3.90 -1.47
N GLY A 236 13.27 -3.08 -2.27
CA GLY A 236 14.71 -3.14 -2.47
C GLY A 236 15.16 -4.54 -2.91
N GLN A 237 16.14 -5.09 -2.21
CA GLN A 237 16.69 -6.42 -2.50
C GLN A 237 15.66 -7.55 -2.36
N SER A 238 14.58 -7.34 -1.61
CA SER A 238 13.51 -8.33 -1.43
C SER A 238 12.51 -8.36 -2.59
N TYR A 239 12.57 -7.41 -3.54
CA TYR A 239 11.59 -7.35 -4.64
C TYR A 239 11.67 -8.57 -5.57
N ASP A 240 12.88 -8.97 -5.96
CA ASP A 240 13.07 -10.16 -6.79
C ASP A 240 12.65 -11.44 -6.06
N HIS A 241 12.89 -11.49 -4.75
CA HIS A 241 12.42 -12.60 -3.91
C HIS A 241 10.89 -12.64 -3.84
N LEU A 242 10.23 -11.49 -3.66
CA LEU A 242 8.76 -11.38 -3.71
C LEU A 242 8.20 -11.91 -5.03
N LEU A 243 8.75 -11.47 -6.16
CA LEU A 243 8.29 -11.95 -7.48
C LEU A 243 8.55 -13.44 -7.68
N ALA A 244 9.70 -13.95 -7.24
CA ALA A 244 10.01 -15.38 -7.27
C ALA A 244 9.06 -16.19 -6.38
N SER A 245 8.67 -15.67 -5.21
CA SER A 245 7.69 -16.32 -4.34
C SER A 245 6.28 -16.35 -4.92
N LEU A 246 5.85 -15.27 -5.59
CA LEU A 246 4.52 -15.19 -6.22
C LEU A 246 4.42 -16.04 -7.50
N TYR A 247 5.41 -15.93 -8.37
CA TYR A 247 5.32 -16.41 -9.75
C TYR A 247 6.39 -17.44 -10.13
N GLY A 248 7.33 -17.74 -9.23
CA GLY A 248 8.45 -18.63 -9.54
C GLY A 248 9.31 -18.08 -10.67
N ASN A 249 9.63 -18.95 -11.62
CA ASN A 249 10.38 -18.57 -12.83
C ASN A 249 9.48 -17.94 -13.92
N ASP A 250 8.16 -17.95 -13.74
CA ASP A 250 7.20 -17.44 -14.71
C ASP A 250 6.89 -15.96 -14.45
N ARG A 251 7.87 -15.09 -14.72
CA ARG A 251 7.73 -13.64 -14.55
C ARG A 251 6.71 -13.03 -15.49
N GLU A 252 6.46 -13.64 -16.64
CA GLU A 252 5.45 -13.22 -17.60
C GLU A 252 4.05 -13.21 -16.97
N ARG A 253 3.78 -14.14 -16.05
CA ARG A 253 2.50 -14.25 -15.33
C ARG A 253 2.04 -12.97 -14.64
N LEU A 254 2.97 -12.18 -14.09
CA LEU A 254 2.66 -10.88 -13.49
C LEU A 254 1.96 -9.98 -14.50
N TYR A 255 2.54 -9.83 -15.69
CA TYR A 255 2.05 -8.95 -16.74
C TYR A 255 0.77 -9.49 -17.40
N LEU A 256 0.67 -10.81 -17.58
CA LEU A 256 -0.55 -11.43 -18.10
C LEU A 256 -1.74 -11.24 -17.16
N MET A 257 -1.56 -11.46 -15.86
CA MET A 257 -2.61 -11.22 -14.87
C MET A 257 -3.00 -9.75 -14.81
N ALA A 258 -2.02 -8.84 -14.81
CA ALA A 258 -2.26 -7.40 -14.84
C ALA A 258 -3.05 -6.97 -16.09
N ALA A 259 -2.64 -7.43 -17.26
CA ALA A 259 -3.30 -7.12 -18.53
C ALA A 259 -4.73 -7.66 -18.56
N ARG A 260 -4.95 -8.92 -18.16
CA ARG A 260 -6.29 -9.51 -18.06
C ARG A 260 -7.18 -8.75 -17.08
N ASP A 261 -6.67 -8.30 -15.94
CA ASP A 261 -7.41 -7.47 -14.98
C ASP A 261 -7.82 -6.12 -15.58
N PHE A 262 -6.95 -5.49 -16.37
CA PHE A 262 -7.31 -4.29 -17.13
C PHE A 262 -8.40 -4.57 -18.18
N LEU A 263 -8.29 -5.67 -18.92
CA LEU A 263 -9.27 -6.06 -19.94
C LEU A 263 -10.65 -6.36 -19.32
N HIS A 264 -10.69 -7.06 -18.18
CA HIS A 264 -11.93 -7.27 -17.42
C HIS A 264 -12.56 -5.95 -16.96
N ALA A 265 -11.75 -4.93 -16.67
CA ALA A 265 -12.21 -3.59 -16.36
C ALA A 265 -12.56 -2.75 -17.61
N GLY A 266 -12.51 -3.31 -18.83
CA GLY A 266 -12.78 -2.62 -20.09
C GLY A 266 -11.66 -1.65 -20.52
N ARG A 267 -10.48 -1.74 -19.91
CA ARG A 267 -9.35 -0.82 -20.11
C ARG A 267 -8.31 -1.43 -21.07
N ARG A 268 -8.60 -1.42 -22.38
CA ARG A 268 -7.70 -2.00 -23.40
C ARG A 268 -6.36 -1.29 -23.54
N GLU A 269 -6.34 0.04 -23.69
CA GLU A 269 -5.08 0.78 -23.88
C GLU A 269 -4.08 0.60 -22.74
N PRO A 270 -4.47 0.67 -21.44
CA PRO A 270 -3.57 0.34 -20.35
C PRO A 270 -3.01 -1.08 -20.40
N ALA A 271 -3.83 -2.08 -20.77
CA ALA A 271 -3.37 -3.46 -20.92
C ALA A 271 -2.31 -3.57 -22.03
N ARG A 272 -2.58 -2.95 -23.18
CA ARG A 272 -1.67 -2.92 -24.34
C ARG A 272 -0.35 -2.21 -24.01
N ALA A 273 -0.41 -1.02 -23.41
CA ALA A 273 0.77 -0.26 -23.01
C ALA A 273 1.63 -1.03 -21.99
N LEU A 274 1.00 -1.71 -21.03
CA LEU A 274 1.69 -2.54 -20.04
C LEU A 274 2.42 -3.72 -20.69
N LEU A 275 1.75 -4.46 -21.57
CA LEU A 275 2.36 -5.58 -22.30
C LEU A 275 3.48 -5.11 -23.25
N ALA A 276 3.31 -3.97 -23.90
CA ALA A 276 4.35 -3.37 -24.75
C ALA A 276 5.60 -2.99 -23.94
N LYS A 277 5.43 -2.37 -22.76
CA LYS A 277 6.55 -2.07 -21.83
C LYS A 277 7.25 -3.36 -21.40
N ALA A 278 6.49 -4.39 -21.02
CA ALA A 278 7.03 -5.69 -20.61
C ALA A 278 7.78 -6.40 -21.75
N HIS A 279 7.28 -6.29 -22.98
CA HIS A 279 7.96 -6.82 -24.17
C HIS A 279 9.31 -6.12 -24.41
N GLN A 280 9.35 -4.79 -24.35
CA GLN A 280 10.59 -4.02 -24.49
C GLN A 280 11.62 -4.39 -23.42
N GLY A 281 11.16 -4.68 -22.20
CA GLY A 281 11.99 -5.16 -21.09
C GLY A 281 12.34 -6.65 -21.14
N GLY A 282 11.99 -7.39 -22.19
CA GLY A 282 12.31 -8.82 -22.33
C GLY A 282 11.60 -9.73 -21.31
N SER A 283 10.54 -9.24 -20.67
CA SER A 283 9.82 -9.94 -19.59
C SER A 283 8.52 -10.61 -20.06
N LEU A 284 8.30 -10.65 -21.37
CA LEU A 284 7.13 -11.24 -22.03
C LEU A 284 7.54 -12.47 -22.83
N GLY A 285 6.83 -13.57 -22.65
CA GLY A 285 6.97 -14.81 -23.39
C GLY A 285 5.95 -14.90 -24.53
N LEU A 286 5.69 -16.13 -24.99
CA LEU A 286 4.88 -16.36 -26.18
C LEU A 286 3.41 -15.98 -25.98
N GLU A 287 2.86 -16.24 -24.80
CA GLU A 287 1.45 -15.99 -24.51
C GLU A 287 1.15 -14.49 -24.48
N GLY A 288 1.97 -13.72 -23.76
CA GLY A 288 1.83 -12.27 -23.68
C GLY A 288 2.10 -11.59 -25.01
N LEU A 289 3.04 -12.08 -25.81
CA LEU A 289 3.27 -11.57 -27.18
C LEU A 289 2.05 -11.80 -28.07
N THR A 290 1.39 -12.95 -27.92
CA THR A 290 0.16 -13.25 -28.66
C THR A 290 -0.95 -12.28 -28.26
N LEU A 291 -1.16 -12.10 -26.95
CA LEU A 291 -2.16 -11.16 -26.43
C LEU A 291 -1.87 -9.71 -26.87
N LEU A 292 -0.61 -9.27 -26.85
CA LEU A 292 -0.22 -7.94 -27.31
C LEU A 292 -0.55 -7.74 -28.80
N ARG A 293 -0.24 -8.72 -29.65
CA ARG A 293 -0.55 -8.67 -31.09
C ARG A 293 -2.06 -8.64 -31.36
N GLU A 294 -2.84 -9.38 -30.57
CA GLU A 294 -4.31 -9.33 -30.66
C GLU A 294 -4.83 -7.92 -30.35
N LEU A 295 -4.36 -7.32 -29.26
CA LEU A 295 -4.73 -5.95 -28.88
C LEU A 295 -4.27 -4.90 -29.90
N ASP A 296 -3.08 -5.05 -30.48
CA ASP A 296 -2.59 -4.16 -31.54
C ASP A 296 -3.44 -4.28 -32.82
N ARG A 297 -3.86 -5.49 -33.18
CA ARG A 297 -4.75 -5.72 -34.33
C ARG A 297 -6.15 -5.13 -34.10
N GLU A 298 -6.69 -5.30 -32.90
CA GLU A 298 -7.97 -4.69 -32.50
C GLU A 298 -7.89 -3.16 -32.56
N ALA A 299 -6.83 -2.56 -32.01
CA ALA A 299 -6.62 -1.11 -32.05
C ALA A 299 -6.49 -0.58 -33.49
N ALA A 300 -5.78 -1.30 -34.37
CA ALA A 300 -5.67 -0.97 -35.79
C ALA A 300 -7.02 -1.09 -36.52
N SER A 301 -7.84 -2.09 -36.16
CA SER A 301 -9.20 -2.28 -36.65
C SER A 301 -10.15 -1.17 -36.20
N GLU A 302 -10.11 -0.75 -34.94
CA GLU A 302 -10.91 0.35 -34.40
C GLU A 302 -10.55 1.70 -35.07
N CYS A 303 -9.26 1.92 -35.37
CA CYS A 303 -8.81 3.06 -36.17
C CYS A 303 -9.28 3.00 -37.63
N GLY A 304 -9.40 1.80 -38.21
CA GLY A 304 -9.96 1.59 -39.56
C GLY A 304 -11.50 1.62 -39.64
N GLY A 305 -12.18 1.39 -38.51
CA GLY A 305 -13.63 1.15 -38.45
C GLY A 305 -14.49 2.38 -38.13
N SER A 306 -13.96 3.40 -37.46
CA SER A 306 -14.77 4.60 -37.21
C SER A 306 -14.77 5.52 -38.42
N GLY A 307 -13.62 5.79 -39.06
CA GLY A 307 -13.49 6.69 -40.21
C GLY A 307 -14.39 7.93 -40.10
N ILE A 308 -14.74 8.41 -38.93
CA ILE A 308 -15.75 9.46 -38.77
C ILE A 308 -15.21 10.22 -37.60
N CYS A 309 -14.46 11.26 -37.94
CA CYS A 309 -13.91 12.18 -36.94
C CYS A 309 -15.08 12.72 -36.10
N ALA A 310 -15.04 12.51 -34.78
CA ALA A 310 -16.12 12.90 -33.87
C ALA A 310 -16.42 14.41 -33.87
N ALA A 311 -15.50 15.23 -34.42
CA ALA A 311 -15.67 16.67 -34.60
C ALA A 311 -16.36 17.07 -35.92
N CYS A 312 -16.31 16.26 -36.99
CA CYS A 312 -16.79 16.66 -38.32
C CYS A 312 -17.60 15.62 -39.10
N GLY A 313 -17.73 14.39 -38.60
CA GLY A 313 -18.60 13.37 -39.17
C GLY A 313 -18.13 12.73 -40.49
N LYS A 314 -16.88 12.95 -40.94
CA LYS A 314 -16.40 12.49 -42.26
C LYS A 314 -15.35 11.36 -42.22
N LYS A 315 -15.43 10.47 -43.21
CA LYS A 315 -14.41 9.46 -43.62
C LYS A 315 -13.23 10.11 -44.27
N ASN A 316 -12.14 10.28 -43.51
CA ASN A 316 -10.80 10.50 -44.06
C ASN A 316 -9.69 9.92 -43.16
N SER A 317 -8.62 9.54 -43.83
CA SER A 317 -7.44 8.79 -43.36
C SER A 317 -6.39 9.62 -42.61
N LEU A 318 -6.71 10.84 -42.20
CA LEU A 318 -5.81 11.74 -41.47
C LEU A 318 -6.50 12.30 -40.20
N PRO A 319 -5.80 12.37 -39.05
CA PRO A 319 -6.39 12.85 -37.81
C PRO A 319 -6.67 14.36 -37.85
N CYS A 320 -7.89 14.73 -37.47
CA CYS A 320 -8.29 16.12 -37.23
C CYS A 320 -7.46 16.70 -36.06
N LEU A 321 -6.45 17.53 -36.34
CA LEU A 321 -5.67 18.19 -35.30
C LEU A 321 -6.50 19.30 -34.62
N PRO A 322 -6.89 19.16 -33.32
CA PRO A 322 -7.80 20.11 -32.66
C PRO A 322 -7.16 21.47 -32.36
N PHE A 323 -5.85 21.62 -32.57
CA PHE A 323 -5.07 22.74 -32.05
C PHE A 323 -4.74 23.84 -33.08
N LEU A 324 -5.24 23.73 -34.32
CA LEU A 324 -5.04 24.75 -35.36
C LEU A 324 -6.31 25.49 -35.76
N ALA A 325 -7.46 25.20 -35.14
CA ALA A 325 -8.72 25.92 -35.36
C ALA A 325 -8.76 27.26 -34.59
N GLY A 326 -7.67 28.01 -34.64
CA GLY A 326 -7.50 29.33 -34.06
C GLY A 326 -7.08 30.35 -35.11
N GLN A 327 -7.61 30.27 -36.32
CA GLN A 327 -7.73 31.37 -37.30
C GLN A 327 -8.42 30.81 -38.56
N GLY A 328 -9.53 31.43 -38.95
CA GLY A 328 -10.38 30.95 -40.03
C GLY A 328 -9.63 30.72 -41.34
N ARG A 329 -9.45 29.45 -41.72
CA ARG A 329 -9.37 28.97 -43.10
C ARG A 329 -10.05 27.61 -43.17
N GLY A 330 -10.98 27.49 -44.11
CA GLY A 330 -11.74 26.27 -44.36
C GLY A 330 -10.87 25.14 -44.87
N CYS A 331 -11.43 23.94 -44.79
CA CYS A 331 -10.85 22.68 -45.24
C CYS A 331 -10.20 22.79 -46.63
N ALA A 332 -9.00 22.23 -46.75
CA ALA A 332 -8.49 21.64 -47.99
C ALA A 332 -8.63 20.11 -47.87
#